data_AF-A0A1J3KAM7-F1
#
_entry.id   AF-A0A1J3KAM7-F1
#
_cell.length_a   1.000
_cell.length_b   1.000
_cell.length_c   1.000
_cell.angle_alpha   90.00
_cell.angle_beta   90.00
_cell.angle_gamma   90.00
#
_symmetry.space_group_name_H-M   'P 1'
#
loop_
_entity.id
_entity.type
_entity.pdbx_description
1 polymer ?
#
loop_
_entity_poly.entity_id
_entity_poly.type
_entity_poly.pdbx_seq_one_letter_code
_entity_poly.pdbx_strand_id
1 'polypeptide(L)'
;GNDQPAFNWALNKTAHQVDLYLLSQAAFPTGGLYFKNETWVQETKGKHVIVHNNYIVGYDNKMKRFHDFGLWLVDDHALESPLGKLE
;
A
#
# COMPACT_ATOMS: atom_id res chain seq x y z
N GLY A 1 -9.06 -19.76 2.70
CA GLY A 1 -8.36 -19.30 3.91
C GLY A 1 -7.91 -17.86 3.70
N ASN A 2 -7.56 -17.12 4.74
CA ASN A 2 -7.06 -15.76 4.58
C ASN A 2 -5.61 -15.78 4.07
N ASP A 3 -5.30 -14.99 3.04
CA ASP A 3 -3.98 -15.02 2.37
C ASP A 3 -2.87 -14.47 3.27
N GLN A 4 -3.14 -13.41 4.04
CA GLN A 4 -2.14 -12.76 4.88
C GLN A 4 -1.59 -13.69 5.99
N PRO A 5 -2.40 -14.44 6.76
CA PRO A 5 -1.90 -15.46 7.69
C PRO A 5 -1.14 -16.61 7.00
N ALA A 6 -1.63 -17.08 5.85
CA ALA A 6 -0.98 -18.16 5.12
C ALA A 6 0.41 -17.75 4.62
N PHE A 7 0.53 -16.53 4.09
CA PHE A 7 1.79 -15.95 3.66
C PHE A 7 2.76 -15.76 4.84
N ASN A 8 2.29 -15.22 5.97
CA ASN A 8 3.12 -15.09 7.18
C ASN A 8 3.62 -16.46 7.68
N TRP A 9 2.78 -17.50 7.61
CA TRP A 9 3.18 -18.85 7.97
C TRP A 9 4.28 -19.38 7.04
N ALA A 10 4.12 -19.22 5.73
CA ALA A 10 5.11 -19.64 4.73
C ALA A 10 6.45 -18.92 4.93
N LEU A 11 6.43 -17.59 5.09
CA LEU A 11 7.63 -16.78 5.35
C LEU A 11 8.39 -17.26 6.59
N ASN A 12 7.68 -17.57 7.68
CA ASN A 12 8.31 -18.06 8.90
C ASN A 12 8.91 -19.46 8.72
N LYS A 13 8.29 -20.32 7.89
CA LYS A 13 8.81 -21.66 7.56
C LYS A 13 10.05 -21.62 6.68
N THR A 14 10.19 -20.59 5.84
CA THR A 14 11.34 -20.39 4.96
C THR A 14 12.35 -19.40 5.52
N ALA A 15 12.31 -19.10 6.83
CA ALA A 15 13.28 -18.23 7.47
C ALA A 15 14.71 -18.73 7.20
N HIS A 16 15.61 -17.81 6.85
CA HIS A 16 17.00 -18.08 6.44
C HIS A 16 17.18 -18.84 5.10
N GLN A 17 16.10 -19.15 4.39
CA GLN A 17 16.14 -19.76 3.04
C GLN A 17 15.81 -18.74 1.94
N VAL A 18 15.22 -17.60 2.32
CA VAL A 18 14.86 -16.51 1.43
C VAL A 18 15.31 -15.18 2.05
N ASP A 19 15.71 -14.25 1.19
CA ASP A 19 15.99 -12.88 1.61
C ASP A 19 14.67 -12.14 1.87
N LEU A 20 14.59 -11.50 3.03
CA LEU A 20 13.43 -10.71 3.43
C LEU A 20 13.78 -9.23 3.41
N TYR A 21 13.03 -8.47 2.63
CA TYR A 21 13.13 -7.01 2.59
C TYR A 21 11.88 -6.38 3.19
N LEU A 22 12.07 -5.54 4.20
CA LEU A 22 11.00 -4.75 4.79
C LEU A 22 10.78 -3.49 3.97
N LEU A 23 9.56 -3.30 3.48
CA LEU A 23 9.17 -2.09 2.79
C LEU A 23 9.01 -0.94 3.78
N SER A 24 9.49 0.25 3.39
CA SER A 24 9.41 1.46 4.22
C SER A 24 7.97 1.86 4.50
N GLN A 25 7.60 2.08 5.77
CA GLN A 25 6.28 2.58 6.11
C GLN A 25 6.00 3.98 5.55
N ALA A 26 7.02 4.81 5.36
CA ALA A 26 6.87 6.13 4.73
C ALA A 26 6.46 6.00 3.25
N ALA A 27 6.89 4.94 2.57
CA ALA A 27 6.54 4.67 1.18
C ALA A 27 5.26 3.83 1.04
N PHE A 28 5.01 2.91 1.97
CA PHE A 28 3.92 1.94 1.92
C PHE A 28 3.08 1.96 3.21
N PRO A 29 2.44 3.09 3.55
CA PRO A 29 1.68 3.19 4.80
C PRO A 29 0.43 2.32 4.77
N THR A 30 0.07 1.82 5.96
CA THR A 30 -1.28 1.28 6.17
C THR A 30 -2.31 2.40 6.15
N GLY A 31 -3.56 2.09 5.81
CA GLY A 31 -4.65 3.06 5.84
C GLY A 31 -4.94 3.57 7.24
N GLY A 32 -4.71 2.75 8.27
CA GLY A 32 -4.83 3.19 9.65
C GLY A 32 -3.86 4.33 9.97
N LEU A 33 -2.61 4.22 9.50
CA LEU A 33 -1.59 5.24 9.70
C LEU A 33 -1.87 6.48 8.84
N TYR A 34 -2.09 6.29 7.54
CA TYR A 34 -2.29 7.40 6.61
C TYR A 34 -3.58 8.19 6.89
N PHE A 35 -4.73 7.53 7.10
CA PHE A 35 -6.01 8.22 7.23
C PHE A 35 -6.33 8.73 8.63
N LYS A 36 -5.53 8.39 9.65
CA LYS A 36 -5.81 8.78 11.05
C LYS A 36 -4.69 9.55 11.75
N ASN A 37 -3.48 9.59 11.19
CA ASN A 37 -2.36 10.30 11.80
C ASN A 37 -1.88 11.44 10.89
N GLU A 38 -2.50 12.60 11.05
CA GLU A 38 -2.23 13.79 10.23
C GLU A 38 -0.78 14.28 10.35
N THR A 39 -0.23 14.32 11.57
CA THR A 39 1.17 14.74 11.80
C THR A 39 2.14 13.88 11.00
N TRP A 40 2.00 12.56 11.10
CA TRP A 40 2.87 11.62 10.39
C TRP A 40 2.76 11.77 8.86
N VAL A 41 1.55 12.00 8.34
CA VAL A 41 1.34 12.22 6.90
C VAL A 41 2.04 13.50 6.42
N GLN A 42 1.99 14.57 7.21
CA GLN A 42 2.71 15.80 6.87
C GLN A 42 4.23 15.61 6.88
N GLU A 43 4.77 14.92 7.89
CA GLU A 43 6.20 14.63 8.00
C GLU A 43 6.74 13.71 6.88
N THR A 44 5.87 12.89 6.30
CA THR A 44 6.22 11.93 5.24
C THR A 44 5.69 12.32 3.86
N LYS A 45 5.15 13.53 3.73
CA LYS A 45 4.59 14.04 2.47
C LYS A 45 5.60 13.92 1.32
N GLY A 46 5.14 13.39 0.19
CA GLY A 46 5.97 13.19 -1.01
C GLY A 46 6.83 11.92 -0.99
N LYS A 47 6.78 11.12 0.09
CA LYS A 47 7.47 9.82 0.16
C LYS A 47 6.55 8.64 -0.16
N HIS A 48 5.23 8.84 -0.12
CA HIS A 48 4.23 7.80 -0.30
C HIS A 48 4.22 7.30 -1.75
N VAL A 49 4.36 5.99 -1.93
CA VAL A 49 4.30 5.31 -3.24
C VAL A 49 2.96 4.59 -3.39
N ILE A 50 2.54 3.82 -2.38
CA ILE A 50 1.23 3.14 -2.35
C ILE A 50 0.61 3.28 -0.96
N VAL A 51 -0.62 3.78 -0.89
CA VAL A 51 -1.41 3.84 0.36
C VAL A 51 -2.39 2.68 0.42
N HIS A 52 -2.28 1.83 1.46
CA HIS A 52 -3.19 0.69 1.59
C HIS A 52 -4.58 1.12 2.10
N ASN A 53 -5.66 0.87 1.33
CA ASN A 53 -7.04 1.23 1.70
C ASN A 53 -7.68 0.28 2.75
N ASN A 54 -6.96 -0.11 3.82
CA ASN A 54 -7.47 -0.95 4.92
C ASN A 54 -7.99 -0.11 6.10
N TYR A 55 -8.48 -0.79 7.14
CA TYR A 55 -9.18 -0.19 8.29
C TYR A 55 -10.49 0.52 7.91
N ILE A 56 -11.14 0.04 6.85
CA ILE A 56 -12.46 0.44 6.38
C ILE A 56 -13.13 -0.77 5.72
N VAL A 57 -14.44 -0.89 5.85
CA VAL A 57 -15.25 -2.00 5.32
C VAL A 57 -16.25 -1.45 4.31
N GLY A 58 -16.53 -2.23 3.27
CA GLY A 58 -17.47 -1.88 2.20
C GLY A 58 -16.79 -1.27 0.99
N TYR A 59 -17.20 -1.71 -0.20
CA TYR A 59 -16.69 -1.24 -1.49
C TYR A 59 -16.91 0.27 -1.66
N ASP A 60 -18.15 0.74 -1.47
CA ASP A 60 -18.49 2.16 -1.65
C ASP A 60 -17.73 3.08 -0.68
N ASN A 61 -17.57 2.64 0.57
CA ASN A 61 -16.80 3.39 1.57
C ASN A 61 -15.32 3.50 1.19
N LYS A 62 -14.74 2.41 0.65
CA LYS A 62 -13.35 2.41 0.16
C LYS A 62 -13.16 3.36 -1.01
N MET A 63 -14.08 3.31 -1.98
CA MET A 63 -14.10 4.21 -3.13
C MET A 63 -14.21 5.67 -2.67
N LYS A 64 -15.24 5.97 -1.86
CA LYS A 64 -15.48 7.32 -1.34
C LYS A 64 -14.26 7.87 -0.60
N ARG A 65 -13.60 7.08 0.25
CA ARG A 65 -12.39 7.54 0.96
C ARG A 65 -11.26 7.94 0.02
N PHE A 66 -11.01 7.16 -1.03
CA PHE A 66 -9.97 7.52 -2.00
C PHE A 66 -10.34 8.77 -2.80
N HIS A 67 -11.60 8.92 -3.20
CA HIS A 67 -12.09 10.15 -3.83
C HIS A 67 -11.95 11.38 -2.91
N ASP A 68 -12.43 11.28 -1.66
CA ASP A 68 -12.42 12.38 -0.70
C ASP A 68 -10.98 12.87 -0.38
N PHE A 69 -10.00 11.96 -0.40
CA PHE A 69 -8.59 12.28 -0.16
C PHE A 69 -7.82 12.63 -1.45
N GLY A 70 -8.48 12.68 -2.61
CA GLY A 70 -7.83 12.95 -3.90
C GLY A 70 -6.83 11.87 -4.33
N LEU A 71 -7.00 10.63 -3.83
CA LEU A 71 -6.17 9.47 -4.15
C LEU A 71 -6.79 8.58 -5.24
N TRP A 72 -7.99 8.92 -5.71
CA TRP A 72 -8.62 8.26 -6.85
C TRP A 72 -8.28 9.01 -8.14
N LEU A 73 -7.14 8.68 -8.71
CA LEU A 73 -6.58 9.36 -9.88
C LEU A 73 -6.23 8.33 -10.96
N VAL A 74 -6.36 8.73 -12.22
CA VAL A 74 -5.71 8.06 -13.35
C VAL A 74 -4.44 8.86 -13.60
N ASP A 75 -3.28 8.27 -13.32
CA ASP A 75 -1.99 8.84 -13.67
C ASP A 75 -1.90 9.04 -15.19
N ASP A 76 -1.25 10.11 -15.64
CA ASP A 76 -0.92 10.33 -17.06
C ASP A 76 -0.10 9.15 -17.62
N HIS A 77 0.63 8.44 -16.76
CA HIS A 77 1.37 7.21 -17.06
C HIS A 77 0.57 5.92 -16.86
N ALA A 78 -0.75 5.97 -16.65
CA ALA A 78 -1.56 4.76 -16.40
C ALA A 78 -1.51 3.73 -17.55
N LEU A 79 -1.13 4.16 -18.76
CA LEU A 79 -0.95 3.29 -19.93
C LEU A 79 0.50 2.80 -20.10
N GLU A 80 1.42 3.30 -19.27
CA GLU A 80 2.82 2.90 -19.27
C GLU A 80 3.03 1.76 -18.28
N SER A 81 3.74 0.72 -18.71
CA SER A 81 4.18 -0.33 -17.80
C SER A 81 5.21 0.27 -16.83
N PRO A 82 5.03 0.14 -15.49
CA PRO A 82 6.04 0.58 -14.53
C PRO A 82 7.34 -0.23 -14.63
N LEU A 83 7.33 -1.33 -15.39
CA LEU A 83 8.50 -2.15 -15.70
C LEU A 83 9.10 -1.83 -17.08
N GLY A 84 8.60 -0.81 -17.77
CA GLY A 84 8.95 -0.50 -19.16
C GLY A 84 8.43 -1.54 -20.16
N LYS A 85 8.88 -1.42 -21.41
CA LYS A 85 8.73 -2.50 -22.40
C LYS A 85 9.79 -3.56 -22.09
N LEU A 86 9.34 -4.78 -21.84
CA LEU A 86 10.22 -5.94 -21.80
C LEU A 86 10.64 -6.24 -23.25
N GLU A 87 11.90 -5.98 -23.59
CA GLU A 87 12.53 -6.46 -24.84
C GLU A 87 13.02 -7.90 -24.70
#